data_AF-A0A4U0XMA1-F1
#
_entry.id   AF-A0A4U0XMA1-F1
#
_cell.length_a   1.000
_cell.length_b   1.000
_cell.length_c   1.000
_cell.angle_alpha   90.00
_cell.angle_beta   90.00
_cell.angle_gamma   90.00
#
_symmetry.space_group_name_H-M   'P 1'
#
loop_
_entity.id
_entity.type
_entity.pdbx_description
1 polymer ?
#
loop_
_entity_poly.entity_id
_entity_poly.type
_entity_poly.pdbx_seq_one_letter_code
_entity_poly.pdbx_strand_id
1 'polypeptide(L)'
;EMFAWTMPDDAPSEAFGSSGGLSHSETVFEEMVSIQKEILQGLGLHCRILEMSTTDLGASATRKQDIEAFFPGRRERDDGWGEVTSASICTDYQSRRLATRLKSNRFGGKLEFPHTVNGTAMAVPRVLAAILENGWIEEDGCLPRPTLHRRDLFAHGAEAGRTHSAPASPRAVKVLVVSWTAAAA
;
A
#
# COMPACT_ATOMS: atom_id res chain seq x y z
N GLU A 1 9.26 1.64 4.34
CA GLU A 1 9.25 2.87 3.53
C GLU A 1 9.54 2.60 2.05
N MET A 2 8.93 3.42 1.20
CA MET A 2 9.12 3.53 -0.25
C MET A 2 9.37 5.00 -0.56
N PHE A 3 10.28 5.25 -1.48
CA PHE A 3 10.63 6.60 -1.92
C PHE A 3 10.97 6.58 -3.39
N ALA A 4 10.47 7.55 -4.15
CA ALA A 4 10.78 7.71 -5.55
C ALA A 4 10.97 9.18 -5.92
N TRP A 5 11.88 9.38 -6.86
CA TRP A 5 12.07 10.64 -7.57
C TRP A 5 11.46 10.47 -8.96
N THR A 6 10.62 11.41 -9.39
CA THR A 6 10.00 11.38 -10.71
C THR A 6 10.38 12.61 -11.51
N MET A 7 10.23 12.51 -12.83
CA MET A 7 10.33 13.69 -13.70
C MET A 7 9.21 14.67 -13.33
N PRO A 8 9.46 15.99 -13.40
CA PRO A 8 8.39 16.99 -13.34
C PRO A 8 7.47 16.84 -14.56
N ASP A 9 6.21 17.18 -14.37
CA ASP A 9 5.14 16.93 -15.35
C ASP A 9 5.20 17.87 -16.55
N ASP A 10 5.87 19.01 -16.42
CA ASP A 10 6.11 19.98 -17.50
C ASP A 10 7.22 19.57 -18.48
N ALA A 11 7.76 18.35 -18.36
CA ALA A 11 8.72 17.84 -19.33
C ALA A 11 8.00 17.60 -20.68
N PRO A 12 8.46 18.18 -21.80
CA PRO A 12 7.85 17.93 -23.10
C PRO A 12 7.86 16.42 -23.36
N SER A 13 6.66 15.83 -23.41
CA SER A 13 6.48 14.39 -23.54
C SER A 13 6.76 13.97 -24.99
N GLU A 14 7.96 13.47 -25.27
CA GLU A 14 8.27 12.70 -26.49
C GLU A 14 7.63 11.30 -26.48
N ALA A 15 6.88 10.94 -25.43
CA ALA A 15 6.23 9.64 -25.30
C ALA A 15 4.87 9.63 -26.01
N PHE A 16 4.89 9.44 -27.34
CA PHE A 16 3.77 8.89 -28.08
C PHE A 16 3.48 7.48 -27.54
N GLY A 17 2.62 7.37 -26.52
CA GLY A 17 2.34 6.11 -25.84
C GLY A 17 1.96 6.19 -24.36
N SER A 18 1.86 7.38 -23.75
CA SER A 18 1.22 7.54 -22.43
C SER A 18 -0.28 7.23 -22.54
N SER A 19 -0.64 5.95 -22.47
CA SER A 19 -2.01 5.49 -22.40
C SER A 19 -2.62 5.92 -21.06
N GLY A 20 -3.22 7.12 -21.04
CA GLY A 20 -3.81 7.73 -19.85
C GLY A 20 -3.08 9.03 -19.52
N GLY A 21 -3.80 10.15 -19.43
CA GLY A 21 -3.25 11.50 -19.21
C GLY A 21 -2.73 11.76 -17.80
N LEU A 22 -2.12 10.77 -17.15
CA LEU A 22 -1.56 10.89 -15.81
C LEU A 22 -0.13 11.42 -15.85
N SER A 23 0.18 12.21 -14.82
CA SER A 23 1.51 12.75 -14.53
C SER A 23 2.51 11.63 -14.18
N HIS A 24 3.82 11.86 -14.35
CA HIS A 24 4.82 10.84 -13.99
C HIS A 24 4.80 10.57 -12.47
N SER A 25 4.56 11.61 -11.67
CA SER A 25 4.39 11.44 -10.22
C SER A 25 3.10 10.71 -9.86
N GLU A 26 2.02 10.88 -10.64
CA GLU A 26 0.76 10.17 -10.44
C GLU A 26 0.90 8.69 -10.78
N THR A 27 1.58 8.33 -11.87
CA THR A 27 1.84 6.92 -12.22
C THR A 27 2.59 6.20 -11.09
N VAL A 28 3.68 6.80 -10.59
CA VAL A 28 4.47 6.21 -9.50
C VAL A 28 3.67 6.16 -8.20
N PHE A 29 2.81 7.14 -7.94
CA PHE A 29 1.92 7.13 -6.80
C PHE A 29 0.92 5.97 -6.86
N GLU A 30 0.29 5.74 -8.01
CA GLU A 30 -0.63 4.61 -8.21
C GLU A 30 0.08 3.25 -8.07
N GLU A 31 1.32 3.14 -8.57
CA GLU A 31 2.15 1.95 -8.36
C GLU A 31 2.44 1.69 -6.88
N MET A 32 2.84 2.72 -6.12
CA MET A 32 3.08 2.60 -4.67
C MET A 32 1.83 2.15 -3.92
N VAL A 33 0.68 2.75 -4.23
CA VAL A 33 -0.61 2.39 -3.65
C VAL A 33 -1.01 0.96 -4.03
N SER A 34 -0.71 0.53 -5.26
CA SER A 34 -0.94 -0.85 -5.71
C SER A 34 -0.12 -1.86 -4.91
N ILE A 35 1.18 -1.58 -4.70
CA ILE A 35 2.07 -2.42 -3.89
C ILE A 35 1.54 -2.54 -2.45
N GLN A 36 1.09 -1.44 -1.85
CA GLN A 36 0.50 -1.46 -0.50
C GLN A 36 -0.75 -2.34 -0.43
N LYS A 37 -1.64 -2.24 -1.44
CA LYS A 37 -2.83 -3.09 -1.53
C LYS A 37 -2.47 -4.55 -1.67
N GLU A 38 -1.54 -4.90 -2.55
CA GLU A 38 -1.12 -6.28 -2.77
C GLU A 38 -0.57 -6.90 -1.48
N ILE A 39 0.28 -6.16 -0.76
CA ILE A 39 0.85 -6.57 0.52
C ILE A 39 -0.25 -6.85 1.55
N LEU A 40 -1.18 -5.90 1.74
CA LEU A 40 -2.24 -6.02 2.74
C LEU A 40 -3.28 -7.09 2.39
N GLN A 41 -3.60 -7.24 1.10
CA GLN A 41 -4.45 -8.32 0.60
C GLN A 41 -3.79 -9.69 0.76
N GLY A 42 -2.48 -9.79 0.53
CA GLY A 42 -1.70 -11.01 0.76
C GLY A 42 -1.66 -11.44 2.22
N LEU A 43 -1.88 -10.51 3.15
CA LEU A 43 -2.02 -10.77 4.59
C LEU A 43 -3.46 -11.10 5.01
N GLY A 44 -4.44 -10.96 4.12
CA GLY A 44 -5.85 -11.22 4.41
C GLY A 44 -6.50 -10.19 5.35
N LEU A 45 -5.94 -8.98 5.44
CA LEU A 45 -6.47 -7.94 6.32
C LEU A 45 -7.65 -7.19 5.68
N HIS A 46 -8.69 -6.92 6.47
CA HIS A 46 -9.78 -6.05 6.04
C HIS A 46 -9.32 -4.59 6.07
N CYS A 47 -9.22 -3.98 4.89
CA CYS A 47 -8.65 -2.65 4.74
C CYS A 47 -9.59 -1.72 3.98
N ARG A 48 -9.51 -0.41 4.26
CA ARG A 48 -10.14 0.66 3.49
C ARG A 48 -9.10 1.68 3.05
N ILE A 49 -9.33 2.32 1.91
CA ILE A 49 -8.46 3.36 1.35
C ILE A 49 -9.15 4.70 1.56
N LEU A 50 -8.40 5.68 2.06
CA LEU A 50 -8.88 7.03 2.33
C LEU A 50 -8.07 8.03 1.50
N GLU A 51 -8.76 8.93 0.82
CA GLU A 51 -8.16 10.13 0.25
C GLU A 51 -8.18 11.21 1.33
N MET A 52 -7.02 11.75 1.70
CA MET A 52 -6.92 12.65 2.83
C MET A 52 -7.42 14.05 2.46
N SER A 53 -8.14 14.69 3.40
CA SER A 53 -8.61 16.06 3.22
C SER A 53 -7.45 17.04 3.20
N THR A 54 -7.69 18.23 2.64
CA THR A 54 -6.66 19.29 2.54
C THR A 54 -6.08 19.70 3.90
N THR A 55 -6.83 19.53 5.00
CA THR A 55 -6.37 19.81 6.36
C THR A 55 -5.35 18.78 6.88
N ASP A 56 -5.34 17.57 6.33
CA ASP A 56 -4.48 16.46 6.77
C ASP A 56 -3.36 16.09 5.77
N LEU A 57 -3.19 16.87 4.70
CA LEU A 57 -2.06 16.71 3.77
C LEU A 57 -0.72 17.10 4.40
N GLY A 58 -0.75 17.95 5.43
CA GLY A 58 0.46 18.58 5.96
C GLY A 58 1.06 19.59 4.97
N ALA A 59 2.30 20.02 5.24
CA ALA A 59 2.91 21.12 4.48
C ALA A 59 3.51 20.69 3.12
N SER A 60 3.86 19.41 2.97
CA SER A 60 4.63 18.92 1.82
C SER A 60 3.79 18.20 0.76
N ALA A 61 2.70 17.54 1.15
CA ALA A 61 1.94 16.71 0.23
C ALA A 61 0.91 17.54 -0.55
N THR A 62 0.84 17.31 -1.86
CA THR A 62 -0.23 17.82 -2.73
C THR A 62 -1.40 16.84 -2.76
N ARG A 63 -1.11 15.54 -2.63
CA ARG A 63 -2.09 14.45 -2.59
C ARG A 63 -1.60 13.37 -1.63
N LYS A 64 -2.49 12.81 -0.82
CA LYS A 64 -2.17 11.75 0.14
C LYS A 64 -3.29 10.72 0.18
N GLN A 65 -2.92 9.44 0.11
CA GLN A 65 -3.80 8.32 0.36
C GLN A 65 -3.28 7.49 1.50
N ASP A 66 -4.14 7.22 2.47
CA ASP A 66 -3.85 6.34 3.59
C ASP A 66 -4.67 5.06 3.45
N ILE A 67 -4.10 3.94 3.90
CA ILE A 67 -4.83 2.67 4.00
C ILE A 67 -4.94 2.33 5.47
N GLU A 68 -6.16 2.07 5.91
CA GLU A 68 -6.46 1.67 7.27
C GLU A 68 -6.89 0.22 7.31
N ALA A 69 -6.37 -0.52 8.29
CA ALA A 69 -6.80 -1.87 8.61
C ALA A 69 -7.82 -1.85 9.74
N PHE A 70 -8.70 -2.84 9.77
CA PHE A 70 -9.67 -3.02 10.84
C PHE A 70 -9.06 -3.79 12.04
N PHE A 71 -9.33 -3.29 13.24
CA PHE A 71 -8.88 -3.76 14.54
C PHE A 71 -10.13 -3.99 15.42
N PRO A 72 -10.54 -5.26 15.62
CA PRO A 72 -11.66 -5.60 16.48
C PRO A 72 -11.56 -5.01 17.89
N GLY A 73 -10.36 -4.95 18.47
CA GLY A 73 -10.13 -4.42 19.81
C GLY A 73 -10.26 -2.90 19.93
N ARG A 74 -10.27 -2.17 18.81
CA ARG A 74 -10.37 -0.69 18.77
C ARG A 74 -11.74 -0.17 18.40
N ARG A 75 -12.75 -1.04 18.35
CA ARG A 75 -14.08 -0.69 17.87
C ARG A 75 -14.71 0.47 18.62
N GLU A 76 -14.41 0.64 19.90
CA GLU A 76 -14.95 1.71 20.75
C GLU A 76 -14.25 3.07 20.62
N ARG A 77 -13.07 3.13 19.98
CA ARG A 77 -12.27 4.37 19.92
C ARG A 77 -12.35 5.07 18.56
N ASP A 78 -12.13 4.31 17.49
CA ASP A 78 -11.94 4.85 16.13
C ASP A 78 -12.77 4.03 15.10
N ASP A 79 -13.96 3.57 15.50
CA ASP A 79 -14.78 2.60 14.76
C ASP A 79 -14.04 1.30 14.38
N GLY A 80 -12.91 1.04 15.05
CA GLY A 80 -12.03 -0.09 14.77
C GLY A 80 -11.05 0.13 13.63
N TRP A 81 -10.92 1.32 13.05
CA TRP A 81 -9.97 1.55 11.94
C TRP A 81 -8.65 2.14 12.43
N GLY A 82 -7.55 1.72 11.82
CA GLY A 82 -6.23 2.27 12.11
C GLY A 82 -5.32 2.28 10.90
N GLU A 83 -4.67 3.41 10.65
CA GLU A 83 -3.71 3.60 9.57
C GLU A 83 -2.56 2.57 9.63
N VAL A 84 -2.31 1.88 8.52
CA VAL A 84 -1.21 0.92 8.37
C VAL A 84 -0.22 1.30 7.27
N THR A 85 -0.67 2.09 6.29
CA THR A 85 0.17 2.63 5.23
C THR A 85 -0.28 4.02 4.84
N SER A 86 0.64 4.77 4.25
CA SER A 86 0.42 6.11 3.73
C SER A 86 1.18 6.25 2.42
N ALA A 87 0.67 7.02 1.45
CA ALA A 87 1.38 7.40 0.24
C ALA A 87 1.10 8.87 -0.04
N SER A 88 2.11 9.64 -0.44
CA SER A 88 1.93 11.04 -0.81
C SER A 88 2.80 11.52 -1.97
N ILE A 89 2.23 12.40 -2.78
CA ILE A 89 2.93 13.17 -3.81
C ILE A 89 3.36 14.49 -3.19
N CYS A 90 4.66 14.76 -3.15
CA CYS A 90 5.23 15.99 -2.59
C CYS A 90 5.77 16.96 -3.65
N THR A 91 5.54 16.67 -4.94
CA THR A 91 6.05 17.45 -6.09
C THR A 91 7.51 17.87 -5.87
N ASP A 92 7.87 19.12 -6.13
CA ASP A 92 9.21 19.67 -5.94
C ASP A 92 9.47 20.23 -4.53
N TYR A 93 8.52 20.06 -3.58
CA TYR A 93 8.60 20.64 -2.24
C TYR A 93 9.87 20.20 -1.49
N GLN A 94 10.19 18.90 -1.56
CA GLN A 94 11.34 18.32 -0.89
C GLN A 94 12.63 18.58 -1.67
N SER A 95 12.61 18.43 -2.99
CA SER A 95 13.78 18.60 -3.85
C SER A 95 14.29 20.05 -3.83
N ARG A 96 13.40 21.05 -3.75
CA ARG A 96 13.80 22.46 -3.57
C ARG A 96 14.51 22.71 -2.24
N ARG A 97 14.04 22.11 -1.14
CA ARG A 97 14.63 22.26 0.20
C ARG A 97 15.97 21.59 0.33
N LEU A 98 16.15 20.46 -0.34
CA LEU A 98 17.42 19.73 -0.40
C LEU A 98 18.36 20.27 -1.48
N ALA A 99 17.93 21.26 -2.27
CA ALA A 99 18.62 21.76 -3.45
C ALA A 99 19.00 20.65 -4.46
N THR A 100 18.22 19.57 -4.51
CA THR A 100 18.44 18.44 -5.43
C THR A 100 17.95 18.81 -6.82
N ARG A 101 18.85 18.74 -7.81
CA ARG A 101 18.55 19.08 -9.20
C ARG A 101 18.81 17.90 -10.11
N LEU A 102 17.95 17.76 -11.11
CA LEU A 102 18.07 16.79 -12.18
C LEU A 102 18.57 17.49 -13.44
N LYS A 103 19.61 16.93 -14.06
CA LYS A 103 20.05 17.32 -15.40
C LYS A 103 19.56 16.28 -16.39
N SER A 104 18.76 16.68 -17.36
CA SER A 104 18.28 15.79 -18.42
C SER A 104 18.33 16.49 -19.77
N ASN A 105 18.68 15.72 -20.80
CA ASN A 105 18.64 16.21 -22.19
C ASN A 105 17.21 16.59 -22.62
N ARG A 106 16.17 16.03 -21.95
CA ARG A 106 14.77 16.42 -22.19
C ARG A 106 14.48 17.88 -21.84
N PHE A 107 15.27 18.49 -20.98
CA PHE A 107 15.16 19.91 -20.61
C PHE A 107 16.19 20.79 -21.32
N GLY A 108 16.74 20.34 -22.46
CA GLY A 108 17.79 21.07 -23.18
C GLY A 108 19.06 21.28 -22.35
N GLY A 109 19.34 20.39 -21.38
CA GLY A 109 20.46 20.51 -20.46
C GLY A 109 20.25 21.45 -19.27
N LYS A 110 19.05 22.04 -19.12
CA LYS A 110 18.66 22.83 -17.95
C LYS A 110 18.54 21.94 -16.72
N LEU A 111 18.86 22.52 -15.56
CA LEU A 111 18.69 21.89 -14.26
C LEU A 111 17.25 22.15 -13.77
N GLU A 112 16.48 21.08 -13.59
CA GLU A 112 15.12 21.13 -13.07
C GLU A 112 15.01 20.41 -11.72
N PHE A 113 13.96 20.71 -10.97
CA PHE A 113 13.70 20.05 -9.70
C PHE A 113 12.85 18.79 -9.93
N PRO A 114 13.35 17.59 -9.58
CA PRO A 114 12.54 16.38 -9.67
C PRO A 114 11.38 16.43 -8.68
N HIS A 115 10.29 15.77 -9.05
CA HIS A 115 9.17 15.51 -8.16
C HIS A 115 9.52 14.36 -7.19
N THR A 116 8.89 14.36 -6.02
CA THR A 116 9.12 13.36 -4.98
C THR A 116 7.80 12.70 -4.60
N VAL A 117 7.82 11.37 -4.50
CA VAL A 117 6.70 10.55 -4.05
C VAL A 117 7.21 9.66 -2.94
N ASN A 118 6.50 9.62 -1.82
CA ASN A 118 6.85 8.81 -0.68
C ASN A 118 5.68 7.93 -0.27
N GLY A 119 5.97 6.82 0.41
CA GLY A 119 4.93 6.02 1.01
C GLY A 119 5.45 4.96 1.98
N THR A 120 4.68 4.65 2.99
CA THR A 120 4.95 3.56 3.92
C THR A 120 4.49 2.25 3.29
N ALA A 121 5.42 1.37 2.93
CA ALA A 121 5.08 0.04 2.39
C ALA A 121 4.20 -0.77 3.37
N MET A 122 4.57 -0.76 4.65
CA MET A 122 3.86 -1.44 5.73
C MET A 122 4.37 -0.93 7.08
N ALA A 123 3.50 -0.40 7.94
CA ALA A 123 3.85 -0.12 9.32
C ALA A 123 3.86 -1.43 10.14
N VAL A 124 5.02 -2.11 10.19
CA VAL A 124 5.20 -3.45 10.79
C VAL A 124 4.52 -3.60 12.15
N PRO A 125 4.67 -2.69 13.13
CA PRO A 125 4.04 -2.86 14.45
C PRO A 125 2.51 -2.88 14.39
N ARG A 126 1.91 -2.01 13.57
CA ARG A 126 0.45 -1.88 13.44
C ARG A 126 -0.12 -3.06 12.65
N VAL A 127 0.57 -3.47 11.59
CA VAL A 127 0.16 -4.62 10.79
C VAL A 127 0.27 -5.92 11.58
N LEU A 128 1.33 -6.08 12.39
CA LEU A 128 1.43 -7.22 13.30
C LEU A 128 0.26 -7.24 14.29
N ALA A 129 -0.08 -6.10 14.90
CA ALA A 129 -1.25 -6.01 15.77
C ALA A 129 -2.56 -6.37 15.04
N ALA A 130 -2.75 -5.91 13.80
CA ALA A 130 -3.93 -6.24 13.00
C ALA A 130 -4.02 -7.74 12.71
N ILE A 131 -2.90 -8.39 12.38
CA ILE A 131 -2.84 -9.84 12.16
C ILE A 131 -3.16 -10.60 13.45
N LEU A 132 -2.64 -10.14 14.59
CA LEU A 132 -2.90 -10.78 15.88
C LEU A 132 -4.39 -10.68 16.26
N GLU A 133 -4.98 -9.49 16.17
CA GLU A 133 -6.39 -9.30 16.56
C GLU A 133 -7.37 -10.00 15.62
N ASN A 134 -7.08 -10.06 14.31
CA ASN A 134 -7.99 -10.70 13.34
C ASN A 134 -7.72 -12.20 13.13
N GLY A 135 -6.50 -12.66 13.44
CA GLY A 135 -6.06 -14.03 13.21
C GLY A 135 -6.17 -14.93 14.44
N TRP A 136 -6.27 -14.39 15.65
CA TRP A 136 -6.28 -15.21 16.86
C TRP A 136 -7.49 -16.17 16.92
N ILE A 137 -7.22 -17.47 17.05
CA ILE A 137 -8.24 -18.50 17.27
C ILE A 137 -8.13 -18.95 18.73
N GLU A 138 -9.12 -18.59 19.56
CA GLU A 138 -9.12 -18.92 20.99
C GLU A 138 -9.10 -20.43 21.26
N GLU A 139 -9.78 -21.22 20.41
CA GLU A 139 -9.88 -22.67 20.57
C GLU A 139 -8.55 -23.40 20.37
N ASP A 140 -7.70 -22.91 19.46
CA ASP A 140 -6.40 -23.51 19.15
C ASP A 140 -5.23 -22.85 19.91
N GLY A 141 -5.48 -21.73 20.60
CA GLY A 141 -4.46 -20.93 21.29
C GLY A 141 -3.31 -20.49 20.38
N CYS A 142 -3.56 -20.43 19.07
CA CYS A 142 -2.54 -20.20 18.06
C CYS A 142 -3.02 -19.24 16.97
N LEU A 143 -2.05 -18.64 16.29
CA LEU A 143 -2.30 -17.84 15.10
C LEU A 143 -2.22 -18.77 13.87
N PRO A 144 -3.26 -18.82 13.03
CA PRO A 144 -3.15 -19.45 11.73
C PRO A 144 -2.05 -18.73 10.96
N ARG A 145 -1.10 -19.50 10.41
CA ARG A 145 0.00 -18.97 9.60
C ARG A 145 -0.62 -18.08 8.51
N PRO A 146 -0.29 -16.78 8.43
CA PRO A 146 -0.75 -15.95 7.33
C PRO A 146 -0.37 -16.64 6.03
N THR A 147 -1.34 -16.89 5.15
CA THR A 147 -1.12 -17.49 3.84
C THR A 147 -0.45 -16.47 2.91
N LEU A 148 0.75 -16.02 3.26
CA LEU A 148 1.60 -15.33 2.31
C LEU A 148 1.86 -16.32 1.18
N HIS A 149 1.31 -16.06 -0.01
CA HIS A 149 1.51 -16.85 -1.22
C HIS A 149 2.93 -16.71 -1.79
N ARG A 150 3.95 -16.67 -0.92
CA ARG A 150 5.35 -16.76 -1.28
C ARG A 150 6.00 -17.81 -0.38
N ARG A 151 6.01 -19.05 -0.88
CA ARG A 151 6.52 -20.27 -0.22
C ARG A 151 8.04 -20.24 0.07
N ASP A 152 8.74 -19.16 -0.25
CA ASP A 152 10.19 -19.24 -0.44
C ASP A 152 11.01 -18.61 0.69
N LEU A 153 10.38 -17.93 1.67
CA LEU A 153 11.10 -17.21 2.74
C LEU A 153 11.18 -17.94 4.08
N PHE A 154 10.37 -18.99 4.30
CA PHE A 154 10.37 -19.75 5.56
C PHE A 154 10.69 -21.24 5.40
N ALA A 155 11.13 -21.67 4.21
CA ALA A 155 11.33 -23.08 3.89
C ALA A 155 12.72 -23.62 4.25
N HIS A 156 13.47 -23.00 5.17
CA HIS A 156 14.70 -23.59 5.73
C HIS A 156 14.63 -23.60 7.26
N GLY A 157 14.20 -24.74 7.81
CA GLY A 157 14.42 -25.09 9.21
C GLY A 157 13.18 -25.21 10.09
N ALA A 158 12.34 -26.23 9.85
CA ALA A 158 11.56 -26.87 10.90
C ALA A 158 10.96 -28.18 10.37
N GLU A 159 11.78 -29.23 10.30
CA GLU A 159 11.26 -30.60 10.34
C GLU A 159 10.74 -30.88 11.75
N ALA A 160 9.45 -31.11 11.88
CA ALA A 160 8.87 -31.85 13.00
C ALA A 160 7.71 -32.66 12.44
N GLY A 161 7.94 -33.97 12.27
CA GLY A 161 6.96 -34.91 11.77
C GLY A 161 5.77 -35.07 12.71
N ARG A 162 4.61 -35.36 12.10
CA ARG A 162 3.73 -36.45 12.50
C ARG A 162 2.65 -36.63 11.43
N THR A 163 2.63 -37.83 10.87
CA THR A 163 1.57 -38.38 10.03
C THR A 163 0.31 -38.56 10.86
N HIS A 164 -0.86 -38.13 10.37
CA HIS A 164 -2.10 -38.90 10.50
C HIS A 164 -3.11 -38.48 9.42
N SER A 165 -3.80 -39.49 8.90
CA SER A 165 -4.69 -39.55 7.76
C SER A 165 -6.01 -38.78 7.93
N ALA A 166 -6.52 -38.24 6.82
CA ALA A 166 -7.84 -37.63 6.65
C ALA A 166 -9.02 -38.60 6.94
N PRO A 167 -10.27 -38.09 6.96
CA PRO A 167 -11.04 -38.11 5.71
C PRO A 167 -11.82 -36.82 5.40
N ALA A 168 -12.22 -36.73 4.12
CA ALA A 168 -12.81 -35.59 3.42
C ALA A 168 -14.33 -35.42 3.61
N SER A 169 -14.84 -34.17 3.53
CA SER A 169 -16.00 -33.71 2.72
C SER A 169 -16.21 -32.16 2.85
N PRO A 170 -17.02 -31.47 2.03
CA PRO A 170 -16.57 -30.27 1.30
C PRO A 170 -17.25 -28.93 1.66
N ARG A 171 -16.49 -27.84 1.44
CA ARG A 171 -16.86 -26.49 0.94
C ARG A 171 -18.24 -25.92 1.29
N ALA A 172 -18.24 -24.78 2.02
CA ALA A 172 -18.67 -23.48 1.49
C ALA A 172 -18.43 -22.35 2.53
N VAL A 173 -17.42 -21.51 2.32
CA VAL A 173 -17.43 -20.14 2.87
C VAL A 173 -17.73 -19.22 1.69
N LYS A 174 -18.98 -18.77 1.60
CA LYS A 174 -19.38 -17.71 0.68
C LYS A 174 -18.77 -16.41 1.19
N VAL A 175 -17.69 -15.97 0.57
CA VAL A 175 -17.24 -14.57 0.70
C VAL A 175 -18.02 -13.77 -0.33
N LEU A 176 -18.90 -12.91 0.16
CA LEU A 176 -19.69 -11.98 -0.63
C LEU A 176 -18.77 -10.92 -1.21
N VAL A 177 -18.47 -11.03 -2.50
CA VAL A 177 -17.88 -9.94 -3.29
C VAL A 177 -19.00 -8.93 -3.55
N VAL A 178 -18.92 -7.74 -2.96
CA VAL A 178 -19.74 -6.60 -3.41
C VAL A 178 -18.87 -5.75 -4.33
N SER A 179 -19.18 -5.80 -5.62
CA SER A 179 -18.52 -5.04 -6.68
C SER A 179 -18.88 -3.56 -6.62
N TRP A 180 -17.92 -2.71 -6.97
CA TRP A 180 -18.12 -1.29 -7.23
C TRP A 180 -18.90 -1.08 -8.53
N THR A 181 -19.89 -0.19 -8.50
CA THR A 181 -20.32 0.57 -9.69
C THR A 181 -20.13 2.05 -9.40
N ALA A 182 -19.09 2.63 -10.01
CA ALA A 182 -19.04 4.05 -10.27
C ALA A 182 -20.07 4.34 -11.38
N ALA A 183 -21.12 5.09 -11.06
CA ALA A 183 -21.95 5.74 -12.07
C ALA A 183 -21.59 7.24 -12.01
N ALA A 184 -20.81 7.66 -13.00
CA ALA A 184 -20.66 9.07 -13.35
C ALA A 184 -21.89 9.50 -14.15
N ALA A 185 -22.54 10.57 -13.70
CA ALA A 185 -23.31 11.53 -14.51
C ALA A 185 -23.40 12.83 -13.71
#